data_AF-A0A087AJK3-F1
#
_entry.id   AF-A0A087AJK3-F1
#
_cell.length_a   1.000
_cell.length_b   1.000
_cell.length_c   1.000
_cell.angle_alpha   90.00
_cell.angle_beta   90.00
_cell.angle_gamma   90.00
#
_symmetry.space_group_name_H-M   'P 1'
#
loop_
_entity.id
_entity.type
_entity.pdbx_description
1 polymer ?
#
loop_
_entity_poly.entity_id
_entity_poly.type
_entity_poly.pdbx_seq_one_letter_code
_entity_poly.pdbx_strand_id
1 'polypeptide(L)'
;MNQKKIERQALVVGIVVNIIMAIAGFVVFFVTGLKAMFLDAAFTVISVISGAVAAYLSKKTVVTSDRYPNGMFALEPIYAICKAVFTIGLLLFSFLDVLQVAIDYFVFHIGEPMEFGPVVIYQIAAVAVCLILVGYYRARNKAIGNASTMLRAEANGTWIDGMISLGIGIVAVLLYFLPMGTSLDFLHYTGDFFITTIIVALTIKEPFDVLRDAFVELVGGVHDDEEIDAFVEGHVRKLIPSSVEVQQIHVFKTGMNFDVDIIVNGTGDSVKVDDLVNARNAIQEALAPKLHIVNVDWVFE
;
A
#
# COMPACT_ATOMS: atom_id res chain seq x y z
N MET A 1 -0.07 -22.61 -20.15
CA MET A 1 1.09 -21.74 -20.53
C MET A 1 0.67 -20.40 -21.15
N ASN A 2 -0.38 -20.30 -21.97
CA ASN A 2 -0.77 -19.04 -22.62
C ASN A 2 -1.31 -17.97 -21.63
N GLN A 3 -2.03 -18.39 -20.59
CA GLN A 3 -2.61 -17.50 -19.58
C GLN A 3 -1.56 -16.68 -18.80
N LYS A 4 -0.58 -17.35 -18.19
CA LYS A 4 0.53 -16.68 -17.47
C LYS A 4 1.34 -15.73 -18.39
N LYS A 5 1.42 -16.04 -19.69
CA LYS A 5 2.12 -15.17 -20.66
C LYS A 5 1.31 -13.90 -20.95
N ILE A 6 0.00 -14.02 -21.16
CA ILE A 6 -0.92 -12.88 -21.37
C ILE A 6 -0.93 -11.97 -20.13
N GLU A 7 -1.00 -12.58 -18.94
CA GLU A 7 -0.96 -11.87 -17.67
C GLU A 7 0.35 -11.09 -17.49
N ARG A 8 1.50 -11.77 -17.65
CA ARG A 8 2.81 -11.10 -17.55
C ARG A 8 2.97 -9.97 -18.56
N GLN A 9 2.53 -10.17 -19.80
CA GLN A 9 2.59 -9.12 -20.83
C GLN A 9 1.74 -7.91 -20.45
N ALA A 10 0.52 -8.14 -19.96
CA ALA A 10 -0.35 -7.04 -19.57
C ALA A 10 0.21 -6.25 -18.39
N LEU A 11 0.76 -6.92 -17.38
CA LEU A 11 1.42 -6.29 -16.25
C LEU A 11 2.66 -5.47 -16.67
N VAL A 12 3.48 -6.00 -17.58
CA VAL A 12 4.65 -5.28 -18.10
C VAL A 12 4.23 -4.01 -18.87
N VAL A 13 3.17 -4.09 -19.68
CA VAL A 13 2.63 -2.90 -20.37
C VAL A 13 2.17 -1.86 -19.36
N GLY A 14 1.46 -2.27 -18.30
CA GLY A 14 1.06 -1.40 -17.19
C GLY A 14 2.21 -0.67 -16.54
N ILE A 15 3.25 -1.40 -16.14
CA ILE A 15 4.45 -0.83 -15.53
C ILE A 15 5.11 0.20 -16.46
N VAL A 16 5.25 -0.12 -17.75
CA VAL A 16 5.84 0.80 -18.74
C VAL A 16 5.00 2.08 -18.88
N VAL A 17 3.67 1.94 -18.95
CA VAL A 17 2.76 3.08 -19.04
C VAL A 17 2.85 3.97 -17.79
N ASN A 18 2.85 3.38 -16.60
CA ASN A 18 2.98 4.13 -15.34
C ASN A 18 4.33 4.85 -15.24
N ILE A 19 5.43 4.25 -15.71
CA ILE A 19 6.74 4.91 -15.77
C ILE A 19 6.70 6.12 -16.71
N ILE A 20 6.08 5.98 -17.89
CA ILE A 20 5.93 7.10 -18.84
C ILE A 20 5.10 8.22 -18.22
N MET A 21 4.00 7.89 -17.53
CA MET A 21 3.18 8.87 -16.82
C MET A 21 3.96 9.59 -15.73
N ALA A 22 4.73 8.88 -14.90
CA ALA A 22 5.56 9.48 -13.87
C ALA A 22 6.57 10.48 -14.46
N ILE A 23 7.25 10.12 -15.57
CA ILE A 23 8.19 11.01 -16.25
C ILE A 23 7.46 12.24 -16.80
N ALA A 24 6.30 12.07 -17.43
CA ALA A 24 5.50 13.17 -17.92
C ALA A 24 5.04 14.11 -16.79
N GLY A 25 4.63 13.57 -15.64
CA GLY A 25 4.27 14.35 -14.45
C GLY A 25 5.44 15.20 -13.95
N PHE A 26 6.65 14.63 -13.88
CA PHE A 26 7.86 15.40 -13.54
C PHE A 26 8.17 16.50 -14.56
N VAL A 27 8.04 16.23 -15.86
CA VAL A 27 8.25 17.26 -16.89
C VAL A 27 7.29 18.42 -16.70
N VAL A 28 6.00 18.15 -16.46
CA VAL A 28 5.00 19.20 -16.22
C VAL A 28 5.29 19.93 -14.91
N PHE A 29 5.73 19.25 -13.87
CA PHE A 29 6.19 19.88 -12.63
C PHE A 29 7.35 20.86 -12.89
N PHE A 30 8.39 20.47 -13.63
CA PHE A 30 9.52 21.36 -13.91
C PHE A 30 9.14 22.56 -14.77
N VAL A 31 8.12 22.43 -15.62
CA VAL A 31 7.62 23.52 -16.47
C VAL A 31 6.73 24.48 -15.68
N THR A 32 5.84 23.96 -14.83
CA THR A 32 4.77 24.75 -14.18
C THR A 32 5.05 25.12 -12.74
N GLY A 33 5.99 24.44 -12.07
CA GLY A 33 6.30 24.63 -10.66
C GLY A 33 5.27 24.05 -9.68
N LEU A 34 4.16 23.48 -10.15
CA LEU A 34 3.05 23.04 -9.29
C LEU A 34 3.41 21.82 -8.42
N LYS A 35 3.30 21.97 -7.10
CA LYS A 35 3.58 20.89 -6.15
C LYS A 35 2.55 19.77 -6.21
N ALA A 36 1.32 20.05 -6.62
CA ALA A 36 0.33 18.99 -6.88
C ALA A 36 0.83 17.98 -7.92
N MET A 37 1.51 18.46 -8.97
CA MET A 37 2.09 17.61 -10.03
C MET A 37 3.31 16.84 -9.52
N PHE A 38 4.11 17.47 -8.65
CA PHE A 38 5.21 16.80 -7.99
C PHE A 38 4.72 15.63 -7.12
N LEU A 39 3.64 15.81 -6.36
CA LEU A 39 3.05 14.76 -5.53
C LEU A 39 2.54 13.59 -6.38
N ASP A 40 1.80 13.85 -7.46
CA ASP A 40 1.33 12.82 -8.41
C ASP A 40 2.48 11.96 -8.97
N ALA A 41 3.54 12.62 -9.43
CA ALA A 41 4.72 11.95 -9.97
C ALA A 41 5.51 11.19 -8.89
N ALA A 42 5.69 11.79 -7.70
CA ALA A 42 6.40 11.18 -6.58
C ALA A 42 5.68 9.93 -6.06
N PHE A 43 4.35 9.96 -5.94
CA PHE A 43 3.54 8.80 -5.56
C PHE A 43 3.70 7.65 -6.55
N THR A 44 3.66 7.96 -7.85
CA THR A 44 3.85 6.94 -8.90
C THR A 44 5.24 6.30 -8.79
N VAL A 45 6.29 7.09 -8.57
CA VAL A 45 7.66 6.56 -8.38
C VAL A 45 7.76 5.69 -7.11
N ILE A 46 7.20 6.15 -5.99
CA ILE A 46 7.17 5.38 -4.74
C ILE A 46 6.45 4.05 -4.95
N SER A 47 5.33 4.05 -5.67
CA SER A 47 4.58 2.84 -6.00
C SER A 47 5.40 1.86 -6.84
N VAL A 48 6.08 2.34 -7.89
CA VAL A 48 6.95 1.50 -8.75
C VAL A 48 8.13 0.92 -7.97
N ILE A 49 8.84 1.74 -7.18
CA ILE A 49 9.95 1.27 -6.33
C ILE A 49 9.42 0.26 -5.32
N SER A 50 8.25 0.51 -4.74
CA SER A 50 7.62 -0.39 -3.79
C SER A 50 7.25 -1.73 -4.39
N GLY A 51 6.71 -1.76 -5.60
CA GLY A 51 6.45 -3.00 -6.32
C GLY A 51 7.75 -3.79 -6.60
N ALA A 52 8.82 -3.10 -6.99
CA ALA A 52 10.12 -3.72 -7.24
C ALA A 52 10.74 -4.30 -5.96
N VAL A 53 10.71 -3.56 -4.86
CA VAL A 53 11.23 -4.01 -3.56
C VAL A 53 10.40 -5.17 -3.01
N ALA A 54 9.07 -5.12 -3.11
CA ALA A 54 8.20 -6.23 -2.71
C ALA A 54 8.51 -7.51 -3.49
N ALA A 55 8.70 -7.40 -4.82
CA ALA A 55 9.08 -8.54 -5.65
C ALA A 55 10.48 -9.09 -5.32
N TYR A 56 11.39 -8.23 -4.86
CA TYR A 56 12.72 -8.64 -4.40
C TYR A 56 12.67 -9.33 -3.04
N LEU A 57 11.96 -8.72 -2.07
CA LEU A 57 11.79 -9.25 -0.72
C LEU A 57 11.10 -10.60 -0.75
N SER A 58 10.01 -10.76 -1.51
CA SER A 58 9.30 -12.04 -1.68
C SER A 58 10.21 -13.23 -2.05
N LYS A 59 11.32 -12.98 -2.76
CA LYS A 59 12.30 -14.03 -3.11
C LYS A 59 13.39 -14.25 -2.06
N LYS A 60 13.70 -13.23 -1.26
CA LYS A 60 14.86 -13.20 -0.37
C LYS A 60 14.51 -13.40 1.10
N THR A 61 13.32 -12.98 1.56
CA THR A 61 12.90 -13.14 2.96
C THR A 61 12.71 -14.60 3.35
N VAL A 62 12.39 -15.48 2.40
CA VAL A 62 12.24 -16.93 2.56
C VAL A 62 13.60 -17.66 2.70
N VAL A 63 14.73 -17.01 2.39
CA VAL A 63 16.05 -17.65 2.48
C VAL A 63 16.51 -17.65 3.93
N THR A 64 16.57 -18.85 4.53
CA THR A 64 17.11 -19.08 5.86
C THR A 64 18.64 -19.13 5.82
N SER A 65 19.30 -18.61 6.85
CA SER A 65 20.76 -18.67 7.02
C SER A 65 21.11 -18.95 8.48
N ASP A 66 22.33 -19.39 8.77
CA ASP A 66 22.77 -19.67 10.16
C ASP A 66 22.62 -18.46 11.10
N ARG A 67 22.63 -17.24 10.54
CA ARG A 67 22.44 -15.99 11.30
C ARG A 67 20.97 -15.57 11.41
N TYR A 68 20.10 -16.05 10.52
CA TYR A 68 18.66 -15.76 10.48
C TYR A 68 17.89 -17.08 10.24
N PRO A 69 17.77 -17.93 11.28
CA PRO A 69 17.18 -19.27 11.15
C PRO A 69 15.69 -19.22 10.79
N ASN A 70 14.97 -18.18 11.23
CA ASN A 70 13.55 -17.98 10.94
C ASN A 70 13.30 -17.16 9.66
N GLY A 71 14.32 -16.96 8.80
CA GLY A 71 14.21 -16.08 7.63
C GLY A 71 14.34 -14.59 7.98
N MET A 72 14.28 -13.73 6.96
CA MET A 72 14.43 -12.26 7.11
C MET A 72 13.10 -11.53 7.00
N PHE A 73 12.02 -12.08 7.58
CA PHE A 73 10.66 -11.53 7.40
C PHE A 73 10.49 -10.12 7.97
N ALA A 74 11.26 -9.73 8.99
CA ALA A 74 11.26 -8.37 9.53
C ALA A 74 11.68 -7.28 8.51
N LEU A 75 12.29 -7.65 7.37
CA LEU A 75 12.60 -6.69 6.30
C LEU A 75 11.35 -6.11 5.63
N GLU A 76 10.23 -6.84 5.64
CA GLU A 76 8.96 -6.39 5.07
C GLU A 76 8.37 -5.21 5.86
N PRO A 77 8.14 -5.30 7.19
CA PRO A 77 7.66 -4.16 7.97
C PRO A 77 8.68 -3.02 8.03
N ILE A 78 10.00 -3.28 8.08
CA ILE A 78 11.03 -2.22 8.02
C ILE A 78 10.89 -1.42 6.71
N TYR A 79 10.74 -2.11 5.58
CA TYR A 79 10.55 -1.45 4.30
C TYR A 79 9.27 -0.62 4.28
N ALA A 80 8.16 -1.15 4.79
CA ALA A 80 6.88 -0.45 4.87
C ALA A 80 7.00 0.83 5.72
N ILE A 81 7.68 0.77 6.87
CA ILE A 81 7.98 1.94 7.72
C ILE A 81 8.77 2.99 6.94
N CYS A 82 9.87 2.60 6.29
CA CYS A 82 10.68 3.53 5.50
C CYS A 82 9.85 4.21 4.40
N LYS A 83 9.07 3.43 3.64
CA LYS A 83 8.19 3.94 2.58
C LYS A 83 7.18 4.95 3.15
N ALA A 84 6.53 4.62 4.26
CA ALA A 84 5.53 5.47 4.88
C ALA A 84 6.14 6.79 5.39
N VAL A 85 7.28 6.73 6.07
CA VAL A 85 8.00 7.93 6.56
C VAL A 85 8.42 8.84 5.40
N PHE A 86 8.97 8.29 4.31
CA PHE A 86 9.31 9.09 3.12
C PHE A 86 8.07 9.75 2.51
N THR A 87 6.96 9.02 2.44
CA THR A 87 5.70 9.52 1.88
C THR A 87 5.12 10.66 2.73
N ILE A 88 5.09 10.50 4.06
CA ILE A 88 4.65 11.54 5.00
C ILE A 88 5.56 12.77 4.90
N GLY A 89 6.88 12.55 4.84
CA GLY A 89 7.85 13.64 4.69
C GLY A 89 7.65 14.44 3.39
N LEU A 90 7.38 13.76 2.28
CA LEU A 90 7.06 14.40 1.00
C LEU A 90 5.76 15.20 1.07
N LEU A 91 4.70 14.64 1.64
CA LEU A 91 3.42 15.34 1.80
C LEU A 91 3.55 16.59 2.66
N LEU A 92 4.27 16.48 3.79
CA LEU A 92 4.52 17.60 4.68
C LEU A 92 5.36 18.68 3.99
N PHE A 93 6.44 18.29 3.29
CA PHE A 93 7.28 19.22 2.55
C PHE A 93 6.48 19.97 1.47
N SER A 94 5.72 19.25 0.64
CA SER A 94 4.89 19.85 -0.39
C SER A 94 3.83 20.79 0.18
N PHE A 95 3.19 20.41 1.28
CA PHE A 95 2.21 21.25 1.96
C PHE A 95 2.82 22.53 2.53
N LEU A 96 3.97 22.43 3.22
CA LEU A 96 4.64 23.60 3.81
C LEU A 96 5.11 24.58 2.73
N ASP A 97 5.58 24.08 1.59
CA ASP A 97 6.01 24.90 0.46
C ASP A 97 4.84 25.69 -0.15
N VAL A 98 3.72 25.02 -0.47
CA VAL A 98 2.53 25.73 -0.98
C VAL A 98 1.89 26.64 0.07
N LEU A 99 1.99 26.30 1.36
CA LEU A 99 1.53 27.15 2.46
C LEU A 99 2.37 28.43 2.55
N GLN A 100 3.69 28.33 2.36
CA GLN A 100 4.57 29.50 2.31
C GLN A 100 4.19 30.41 1.14
N VAL A 101 3.98 29.86 -0.06
CA VAL A 101 3.52 30.62 -1.23
C VAL A 101 2.18 31.32 -0.95
N ALA A 102 1.24 30.62 -0.29
CA ALA A 102 -0.03 31.22 0.10
C ALA A 102 0.15 32.36 1.11
N ILE A 103 0.99 32.19 2.13
CA ILE A 103 1.31 33.24 3.11
C ILE A 103 1.97 34.44 2.43
N ASP A 104 2.91 34.20 1.52
CA ASP A 104 3.60 35.26 0.79
C ASP A 104 2.64 36.10 -0.06
N TYR A 105 1.65 35.43 -0.67
CA TYR A 105 0.59 36.11 -1.40
C TYR A 105 -0.36 36.88 -0.47
N PHE A 106 -0.91 36.26 0.57
CA PHE A 106 -1.92 36.89 1.44
C PHE A 106 -1.35 37.99 2.34
N VAL A 107 -0.11 37.86 2.80
CA VAL A 107 0.52 38.81 3.72
C VAL A 107 1.35 39.84 2.96
N PHE A 108 2.21 39.40 2.05
CA PHE A 108 3.18 40.28 1.38
C PHE A 108 2.70 40.76 0.00
N HIS A 109 1.59 40.23 -0.53
CA HIS A 109 1.07 40.52 -1.87
C HIS A 109 2.09 40.22 -2.98
N ILE A 110 3.00 39.29 -2.70
CA ILE A 110 4.01 38.80 -3.64
C ILE A 110 3.52 37.44 -4.13
N GLY A 111 3.23 37.33 -5.42
CA GLY A 111 2.89 36.06 -6.04
C GLY A 111 3.07 36.12 -7.54
N GLU A 112 3.67 35.07 -8.09
CA GLU A 112 3.73 34.87 -9.53
C GLU A 112 2.50 34.09 -9.98
N PRO A 113 1.88 34.46 -11.11
CA PRO A 113 0.72 33.75 -11.62
C PRO A 113 1.13 32.34 -12.06
N MET A 114 0.37 31.34 -11.65
CA MET A 114 0.66 29.95 -11.97
C MET A 114 0.19 29.57 -13.37
N GLU A 115 1.02 28.79 -14.09
CA GLU A 115 0.67 28.28 -15.41
C GLU A 115 -0.08 26.93 -15.33
N PHE A 116 -1.41 26.98 -15.24
CA PHE A 116 -2.26 25.79 -15.24
C PHE A 116 -2.44 25.15 -16.64
N GLY A 117 -2.03 25.82 -17.71
CA GLY A 117 -2.24 25.36 -19.10
C GLY A 117 -1.66 23.95 -19.38
N PRO A 118 -0.36 23.72 -19.16
CA PRO A 118 0.26 22.40 -19.35
C PRO A 118 -0.35 21.31 -18.46
N VAL A 119 -0.83 21.69 -17.27
CA VAL A 119 -1.41 20.79 -16.27
C VAL A 119 -2.75 20.24 -16.74
N VAL A 120 -3.61 21.09 -17.31
CA VAL A 120 -4.89 20.64 -17.88
C VAL A 120 -4.67 19.63 -19.02
N ILE A 121 -3.72 19.90 -19.92
CA ILE A 121 -3.39 18.99 -21.04
C ILE A 121 -2.88 17.65 -20.50
N TYR A 122 -1.95 17.69 -19.54
CA TYR A 122 -1.44 16.50 -18.89
C TYR A 122 -2.54 15.69 -18.23
N GLN A 123 -3.44 16.35 -17.50
CA GLN A 123 -4.46 15.64 -16.74
C GLN A 123 -5.49 14.95 -17.65
N ILE A 124 -5.86 15.60 -18.76
CA ILE A 124 -6.69 14.96 -19.79
C ILE A 124 -5.98 13.73 -20.37
N ALA A 125 -4.68 13.86 -20.66
CA ALA A 125 -3.89 12.74 -21.18
C ALA A 125 -3.76 11.60 -20.15
N ALA A 126 -3.50 11.92 -18.88
CA ALA A 126 -3.39 10.97 -17.78
C ALA A 126 -4.69 10.18 -17.60
N VAL A 127 -5.83 10.87 -17.52
CA VAL A 127 -7.15 10.22 -17.41
C VAL A 127 -7.42 9.34 -18.63
N ALA A 128 -7.11 9.80 -19.85
CA ALA A 128 -7.31 9.01 -21.05
C ALA A 128 -6.45 7.73 -21.03
N VAL A 129 -5.18 7.84 -20.64
CA VAL A 129 -4.25 6.71 -20.52
C VAL A 129 -4.74 5.72 -19.46
N CYS A 130 -5.15 6.19 -18.28
CA CYS A 130 -5.73 5.33 -17.23
C CYS A 130 -6.97 4.58 -17.73
N LEU A 131 -7.89 5.26 -18.41
CA LEU A 131 -9.09 4.62 -18.96
C LEU A 131 -8.76 3.56 -20.03
N ILE A 132 -7.80 3.86 -20.92
CA ILE A 132 -7.30 2.91 -21.91
C ILE A 132 -6.69 1.69 -21.22
N LEU A 133 -5.89 1.91 -20.17
CA LEU A 133 -5.20 0.84 -19.44
C LEU A 133 -6.19 -0.04 -18.65
N VAL A 134 -7.19 0.55 -18.00
CA VAL A 134 -8.29 -0.18 -17.36
C VAL A 134 -9.05 -1.03 -18.39
N GLY A 135 -9.39 -0.45 -19.54
CA GLY A 135 -10.03 -1.16 -20.64
C GLY A 135 -9.18 -2.33 -21.15
N TYR A 136 -7.88 -2.11 -21.30
CA TYR A 136 -6.90 -3.11 -21.70
C TYR A 136 -6.80 -4.26 -20.69
N TYR A 137 -6.68 -3.97 -19.39
CA TYR A 137 -6.66 -5.00 -18.35
C TYR A 137 -7.95 -5.80 -18.30
N ARG A 138 -9.11 -5.15 -18.36
CA ARG A 138 -10.42 -5.84 -18.38
C ARG A 138 -10.56 -6.72 -19.62
N ALA A 139 -10.15 -6.25 -20.79
CA ALA A 139 -10.18 -7.03 -22.03
C ALA A 139 -9.25 -8.24 -21.97
N ARG A 140 -8.02 -8.07 -21.43
CA ARG A 140 -7.06 -9.17 -21.26
C ARG A 140 -7.50 -10.17 -20.20
N ASN A 141 -8.11 -9.72 -19.11
CA ASN A 141 -8.66 -10.61 -18.10
C ASN A 141 -9.86 -11.41 -18.65
N LYS A 142 -10.73 -10.77 -19.43
CA LYS A 142 -11.84 -11.47 -20.11
C LYS A 142 -11.34 -12.53 -21.11
N ALA A 143 -10.26 -12.25 -21.83
CA ALA A 143 -9.66 -13.19 -22.78
C ALA A 143 -9.08 -14.46 -22.13
N ILE A 144 -8.79 -14.42 -20.82
CA ILE A 144 -8.36 -15.58 -20.04
C ILE A 144 -9.47 -16.13 -19.12
N GLY A 145 -10.73 -15.74 -19.34
CA GLY A 145 -11.88 -16.23 -18.57
C GLY A 145 -12.01 -15.62 -17.17
N ASN A 146 -11.52 -14.39 -16.95
CA ASN A 146 -11.51 -13.70 -15.65
C ASN A 146 -10.74 -14.44 -14.53
N ALA A 147 -9.81 -15.30 -14.91
CA ALA A 147 -9.11 -16.14 -13.96
C ALA A 147 -7.91 -15.44 -13.28
N SER A 148 -7.50 -14.23 -13.69
CA SER A 148 -6.45 -13.47 -12.99
C SER A 148 -7.06 -12.47 -12.02
N THR A 149 -6.87 -12.74 -10.73
CA THR A 149 -7.18 -11.81 -9.63
C THR A 149 -6.22 -10.63 -9.62
N MET A 150 -4.97 -10.85 -10.04
CA MET A 150 -3.92 -9.81 -10.12
C MET A 150 -4.26 -8.74 -11.18
N LEU A 151 -4.66 -9.14 -12.39
CA LEU A 151 -5.12 -8.19 -13.42
C LEU A 151 -6.37 -7.42 -13.01
N ARG A 152 -7.24 -8.04 -12.19
CA ARG A 152 -8.43 -7.38 -11.66
C ARG A 152 -8.07 -6.35 -10.59
N ALA A 153 -7.12 -6.67 -9.72
CA ALA A 153 -6.61 -5.76 -8.72
C ALA A 153 -5.95 -4.53 -9.40
N GLU A 154 -5.08 -4.76 -10.38
CA GLU A 154 -4.46 -3.68 -11.17
C GLU A 154 -5.49 -2.81 -11.90
N ALA A 155 -6.49 -3.42 -12.55
CA ALA A 155 -7.55 -2.65 -13.22
C ALA A 155 -8.37 -1.79 -12.25
N ASN A 156 -8.56 -2.24 -11.02
CA ASN A 156 -9.26 -1.46 -10.00
C ASN A 156 -8.36 -0.35 -9.44
N GLY A 157 -7.07 -0.64 -9.21
CA GLY A 157 -6.08 0.37 -8.79
C GLY A 157 -5.96 1.49 -9.81
N THR A 158 -5.70 1.17 -11.08
CA THR A 158 -5.62 2.16 -12.17
C THR A 158 -6.92 2.94 -12.35
N TRP A 159 -8.08 2.34 -12.04
CA TRP A 159 -9.35 3.04 -12.07
C TRP A 159 -9.45 4.10 -10.96
N ILE A 160 -9.04 3.76 -9.74
CA ILE A 160 -9.00 4.70 -8.61
C ILE A 160 -8.04 5.83 -8.93
N ASP A 161 -6.82 5.52 -9.40
CA ASP A 161 -5.83 6.52 -9.82
C ASP A 161 -6.41 7.45 -10.89
N GLY A 162 -7.07 6.89 -11.91
CA GLY A 162 -7.72 7.68 -12.96
C GLY A 162 -8.83 8.60 -12.44
N MET A 163 -9.55 8.22 -11.38
CA MET A 163 -10.56 9.08 -10.73
C MET A 163 -9.92 10.19 -9.90
N ILE A 164 -8.84 9.91 -9.18
CA ILE A 164 -8.05 10.92 -8.47
C ILE A 164 -7.51 11.94 -9.47
N SER A 165 -6.90 11.46 -10.57
CA SER A 165 -6.40 12.33 -11.63
C SER A 165 -7.52 13.16 -12.25
N LEU A 166 -8.70 12.57 -12.50
CA LEU A 166 -9.86 13.29 -13.01
C LEU A 166 -10.32 14.39 -12.04
N GLY A 167 -10.32 14.12 -10.73
CA GLY A 167 -10.64 15.11 -9.70
C GLY A 167 -9.70 16.32 -9.75
N ILE A 168 -8.39 16.09 -9.81
CA ILE A 168 -7.37 17.14 -9.95
C ILE A 168 -7.59 17.92 -11.26
N GLY A 169 -7.94 17.23 -12.34
CA GLY A 169 -8.16 17.83 -13.67
C GLY A 169 -9.37 18.75 -13.70
N ILE A 170 -10.47 18.36 -13.06
CA ILE A 170 -11.66 19.21 -12.92
C ILE A 170 -11.29 20.49 -12.18
N VAL A 171 -10.55 20.40 -11.07
CA VAL A 171 -10.13 21.58 -10.32
C VAL A 171 -9.22 22.47 -11.17
N ALA A 172 -8.23 21.90 -11.85
CA ALA A 172 -7.34 22.66 -12.75
C ALA A 172 -8.10 23.35 -13.90
N VAL A 173 -9.11 22.70 -14.48
CA VAL A 173 -9.96 23.28 -15.53
C VAL A 173 -10.80 24.43 -14.98
N LEU A 174 -11.41 24.27 -13.79
CA LEU A 174 -12.18 25.32 -13.14
C LEU A 174 -11.32 26.55 -12.85
N LEU A 175 -10.07 26.35 -12.44
CA LEU A 175 -9.11 27.42 -12.23
C LEU A 175 -8.68 28.09 -13.54
N TYR A 176 -8.43 27.30 -14.59
CA TYR A 176 -8.01 27.80 -15.89
C TYR A 176 -9.06 28.71 -16.56
N PHE A 177 -10.35 28.37 -16.44
CA PHE A 177 -11.45 29.17 -17.00
C PHE A 177 -11.92 30.31 -16.09
N LEU A 178 -11.29 30.50 -14.93
CA LEU A 178 -11.68 31.53 -13.98
C LEU A 178 -11.27 32.92 -14.51
N PRO A 179 -12.21 33.85 -14.76
CA PRO A 179 -11.89 35.15 -15.34
C PRO A 179 -11.03 36.00 -14.40
N MET A 180 -9.99 36.64 -14.95
CA MET A 180 -9.17 37.59 -14.18
C MET A 180 -9.97 38.82 -13.78
N GLY A 181 -9.82 39.26 -12.53
CA GLY A 181 -10.56 40.41 -11.96
C GLY A 181 -11.87 40.06 -11.22
N THR A 182 -12.12 38.77 -10.97
CA THR A 182 -13.22 38.32 -10.09
C THR A 182 -12.74 38.28 -8.63
N SER A 183 -13.61 38.22 -7.62
CA SER A 183 -13.23 38.07 -6.19
C SER A 183 -12.38 36.82 -5.87
N LEU A 184 -12.18 35.95 -6.86
CA LEU A 184 -11.42 34.70 -6.82
C LEU A 184 -10.06 34.80 -7.55
N ASP A 185 -9.60 36.01 -7.91
CA ASP A 185 -8.32 36.22 -8.62
C ASP A 185 -7.12 35.65 -7.85
N PHE A 186 -7.21 35.56 -6.51
CA PHE A 186 -6.21 34.93 -5.66
C PHE A 186 -5.94 33.46 -6.00
N LEU A 187 -6.90 32.74 -6.60
CA LEU A 187 -6.71 31.34 -6.99
C LEU A 187 -5.74 31.17 -8.17
N HIS A 188 -5.50 32.19 -8.98
CA HIS A 188 -4.44 32.15 -10.00
C HIS A 188 -3.03 32.15 -9.39
N TYR A 189 -2.91 32.61 -8.14
CA TYR A 189 -1.65 32.74 -7.40
C TYR A 189 -1.53 31.75 -6.24
N THR A 190 -2.64 31.18 -5.78
CA THR A 190 -2.69 30.22 -4.65
C THR A 190 -3.44 28.92 -4.99
N GLY A 191 -3.79 28.69 -6.26
CA GLY A 191 -4.54 27.51 -6.70
C GLY A 191 -3.86 26.19 -6.35
N ASP A 192 -2.54 26.10 -6.49
CA ASP A 192 -1.76 24.93 -6.08
C ASP A 192 -1.82 24.65 -4.58
N PHE A 193 -1.95 25.69 -3.75
CA PHE A 193 -2.16 25.53 -2.31
C PHE A 193 -3.46 24.78 -2.02
N PHE A 194 -4.57 25.16 -2.66
CA PHE A 194 -5.84 24.47 -2.45
C PHE A 194 -5.81 23.03 -2.99
N ILE A 195 -5.26 22.83 -4.20
CA ILE A 195 -5.16 21.49 -4.80
C ILE A 195 -4.29 20.59 -3.93
N THR A 196 -3.08 21.03 -3.60
CA THR A 196 -2.12 20.27 -2.78
C THR A 196 -2.67 20.01 -1.39
N THR A 197 -3.35 20.97 -0.76
CA THR A 197 -3.99 20.78 0.55
C THR A 197 -5.08 19.71 0.50
N ILE A 198 -5.92 19.71 -0.54
CA ILE A 198 -6.96 18.68 -0.72
C ILE A 198 -6.31 17.31 -0.91
N ILE A 199 -5.29 17.20 -1.77
CA ILE A 199 -4.55 15.94 -1.99
C ILE A 199 -4.00 15.43 -0.66
N VAL A 200 -3.24 16.27 0.06
CA VAL A 200 -2.65 15.91 1.35
C VAL A 200 -3.72 15.48 2.35
N ALA A 201 -4.82 16.22 2.48
CA ALA A 201 -5.89 15.87 3.41
C ALA A 201 -6.55 14.51 3.09
N LEU A 202 -6.70 14.16 1.81
CA LEU A 202 -7.29 12.89 1.39
C LEU A 202 -6.31 11.73 1.52
N THR A 203 -5.02 11.94 1.23
CA THR A 203 -4.03 10.85 1.15
C THR A 203 -3.25 10.64 2.44
N ILE A 204 -3.19 11.61 3.37
CA ILE A 204 -2.31 11.52 4.56
C ILE A 204 -2.67 10.35 5.46
N LYS A 205 -3.94 9.93 5.50
CA LYS A 205 -4.36 8.83 6.37
C LYS A 205 -3.69 7.50 5.99
N GLU A 206 -3.58 7.20 4.70
CA GLU A 206 -3.04 5.93 4.21
C GLU A 206 -1.60 5.62 4.70
N PRO A 207 -0.59 6.51 4.52
CA PRO A 207 0.76 6.22 5.00
C PRO A 207 0.86 6.21 6.53
N PHE A 208 0.01 6.94 7.26
CA PHE A 208 -0.01 6.87 8.73
C PHE A 208 -0.51 5.51 9.22
N ASP A 209 -1.57 4.99 8.62
CA ASP A 209 -2.10 3.65 8.95
C ASP A 209 -1.05 2.58 8.62
N VAL A 210 -0.43 2.63 7.43
CA VAL A 210 0.67 1.72 7.05
C VAL A 210 1.85 1.80 8.02
N LEU A 211 2.24 3.02 8.45
CA LEU A 211 3.33 3.21 9.41
C LEU A 211 3.00 2.57 10.77
N ARG A 212 1.78 2.79 11.26
CA ARG A 212 1.30 2.23 12.53
C ARG A 212 1.32 0.71 12.47
N ASP A 213 0.68 0.13 11.45
CA ASP A 213 0.52 -1.32 11.34
C ASP A 213 1.87 -2.00 11.16
N ALA A 214 2.74 -1.48 10.30
CA ALA A 214 4.09 -2.02 10.12
C ALA A 214 4.96 -1.88 11.38
N PHE A 215 4.77 -0.84 12.19
CA PHE A 215 5.48 -0.69 13.46
C PHE A 215 4.99 -1.68 14.52
N VAL A 216 3.67 -1.88 14.63
CA VAL A 216 3.08 -2.91 15.49
C VAL A 216 3.60 -4.29 15.09
N GLU A 217 3.60 -4.59 13.78
CA GLU A 217 4.12 -5.83 13.23
C GLU A 217 5.62 -6.02 13.56
N LEU A 218 6.43 -4.96 13.44
CA LEU A 218 7.88 -5.02 13.73
C LEU A 218 8.18 -5.27 15.21
N VAL A 219 7.36 -4.75 16.12
CA VAL A 219 7.54 -4.92 17.57
C VAL A 219 6.98 -6.25 18.07
N GLY A 220 6.31 -7.03 17.21
CA GLY A 220 5.67 -8.29 17.59
C GLY A 220 4.33 -8.08 18.28
N GLY A 221 3.56 -7.08 17.84
CA GLY A 221 2.17 -6.93 18.25
C GLY A 221 1.30 -8.06 17.72
N VAL A 222 0.24 -8.37 18.46
CA VAL A 222 -0.77 -9.36 18.04
C VAL A 222 -1.46 -8.85 16.77
N HIS A 223 -1.67 -9.74 15.81
CA HIS A 223 -2.42 -9.46 14.61
C HIS A 223 -3.88 -9.22 14.97
N ASP A 224 -4.40 -8.01 14.76
CA ASP A 224 -5.79 -7.63 15.10
C ASP A 224 -6.71 -7.90 13.89
N ASP A 225 -6.90 -9.17 13.55
CA ASP A 225 -7.84 -9.61 12.51
C ASP A 225 -8.78 -10.67 13.09
N GLU A 226 -9.98 -10.25 13.48
CA GLU A 226 -11.01 -11.10 14.08
C GLU A 226 -11.31 -12.35 13.23
N GLU A 227 -11.17 -12.29 11.90
CA GLU A 227 -11.43 -13.45 11.03
C GLU A 227 -10.31 -14.49 11.12
N ILE A 228 -9.05 -14.04 11.20
CA ILE A 228 -7.88 -14.91 11.35
C ILE A 228 -7.84 -15.49 12.77
N ASP A 229 -8.09 -14.67 13.78
CA ASP A 229 -8.12 -15.11 15.17
C ASP A 229 -9.21 -16.16 15.39
N ALA A 230 -10.44 -15.91 14.92
CA ALA A 230 -11.53 -16.89 15.01
C ALA A 230 -11.22 -18.17 14.22
N PHE A 231 -10.52 -18.07 13.08
CA PHE A 231 -10.08 -19.23 12.31
C PHE A 231 -9.03 -20.06 13.06
N VAL A 232 -8.04 -19.41 13.68
CA VAL A 232 -6.99 -20.06 14.48
C VAL A 232 -7.60 -20.69 15.72
N GLU A 233 -8.37 -19.93 16.51
CA GLU A 233 -9.04 -20.45 17.71
C GLU A 233 -9.94 -21.65 17.39
N GLY A 234 -10.68 -21.59 16.28
CA GLY A 234 -11.59 -22.66 15.86
C GLY A 234 -10.89 -23.96 15.48
N HIS A 235 -9.66 -23.91 14.97
CA HIS A 235 -8.87 -25.10 14.64
C HIS A 235 -8.06 -25.60 15.83
N VAL A 236 -7.48 -24.68 16.62
CA VAL A 236 -6.77 -25.01 17.86
C VAL A 236 -7.72 -25.73 18.82
N ARG A 237 -8.91 -25.19 19.09
CA ARG A 237 -9.90 -25.82 19.99
C ARG A 237 -10.35 -27.23 19.58
N LYS A 238 -10.28 -27.58 18.30
CA LYS A 238 -10.66 -28.92 17.80
C LYS A 238 -9.54 -29.95 17.91
N LEU A 239 -8.28 -29.50 17.94
CA LEU A 239 -7.09 -30.34 17.83
C LEU A 239 -6.25 -30.37 19.12
N ILE A 240 -6.70 -29.68 20.18
CA ILE A 240 -6.06 -29.71 21.51
C ILE A 240 -6.13 -31.13 22.11
N PRO A 241 -5.02 -31.62 22.71
CA PRO A 241 -5.01 -32.85 23.51
C PRO A 241 -5.86 -32.71 24.78
N SER A 242 -6.59 -33.76 25.17
CA SER A 242 -7.43 -33.76 26.38
C SER A 242 -6.67 -33.57 27.70
N SER A 243 -5.33 -33.66 27.67
CA SER A 243 -4.43 -33.52 28.83
C SER A 243 -4.03 -32.06 29.11
N VAL A 244 -4.53 -31.11 28.32
CA VAL A 244 -4.10 -29.72 28.35
C VAL A 244 -5.29 -28.79 28.18
N GLU A 245 -5.37 -27.73 29.00
CA GLU A 245 -6.37 -26.69 28.89
C GLU A 245 -5.74 -25.43 28.28
N VAL A 246 -6.36 -24.89 27.23
CA VAL A 246 -5.90 -23.65 26.60
C VAL A 246 -6.48 -22.46 27.33
N GLN A 247 -5.60 -21.58 27.81
CA GLN A 247 -5.99 -20.33 28.45
C GLN A 247 -6.16 -19.22 27.42
N GLN A 248 -5.13 -19.01 26.60
CA GLN A 248 -5.05 -17.93 25.65
C GLN A 248 -4.31 -18.37 24.39
N ILE A 249 -4.64 -17.75 23.27
CA ILE A 249 -3.97 -17.94 21.98
C ILE A 249 -3.55 -16.56 21.52
N HIS A 250 -2.27 -16.38 21.23
CA HIS A 250 -1.76 -15.17 20.61
C HIS A 250 -1.28 -15.47 19.20
N VAL A 251 -1.73 -14.68 18.24
CA VAL A 251 -1.32 -14.76 16.85
C VAL A 251 -0.44 -13.56 16.54
N PHE A 252 0.84 -13.81 16.32
CA PHE A 252 1.81 -12.81 15.91
C PHE A 252 2.01 -12.92 14.40
N LYS A 253 2.14 -11.77 13.74
CA LYS A 253 2.47 -11.69 12.32
C LYS A 253 3.75 -10.92 12.14
N THR A 254 4.65 -11.41 11.29
CA THR A 254 5.83 -10.69 10.82
C THR A 254 6.04 -11.00 9.34
N GLY A 255 5.74 -10.05 8.47
CA GLY A 255 5.71 -10.21 7.02
C GLY A 255 4.72 -11.31 6.60
N MET A 256 5.25 -12.34 5.95
CA MET A 256 4.50 -13.55 5.56
C MET A 256 4.49 -14.66 6.63
N ASN A 257 5.22 -14.48 7.74
CA ASN A 257 5.29 -15.46 8.83
C ASN A 257 4.22 -15.18 9.89
N PHE A 258 3.55 -16.24 10.34
CA PHE A 258 2.60 -16.23 11.44
C PHE A 258 3.14 -17.14 12.53
N ASP A 259 3.30 -16.59 13.73
CA ASP A 259 3.68 -17.35 14.92
C ASP A 259 2.46 -17.42 15.84
N VAL A 260 2.01 -18.62 16.17
CA VAL A 260 0.83 -18.89 16.99
C VAL A 260 1.29 -19.46 18.31
N ASP A 261 1.24 -18.64 19.35
CA ASP A 261 1.57 -19.03 20.71
C ASP A 261 0.30 -19.49 21.42
N ILE A 262 0.26 -20.76 21.79
CA ILE A 262 -0.85 -21.36 22.52
C ILE A 262 -0.44 -21.50 23.98
N ILE A 263 -1.01 -20.66 24.84
CA ILE A 263 -0.77 -20.68 26.28
C ILE A 263 -1.63 -21.76 26.91
N VAL A 264 -0.96 -22.71 27.57
CA VAL A 264 -1.53 -23.96 28.02
C VAL A 264 -1.20 -24.27 29.47
N ASN A 265 -2.19 -24.81 30.19
CA ASN A 265 -2.01 -25.41 31.51
C ASN A 265 -2.20 -26.94 31.46
N GLY A 266 -1.32 -27.66 32.14
CA GLY A 266 -1.48 -29.10 32.34
C GLY A 266 -2.65 -29.38 33.28
N THR A 267 -3.58 -30.24 32.84
CA THR A 267 -4.73 -30.66 33.67
C THR A 267 -4.42 -31.88 34.56
N GLY A 268 -3.19 -32.40 34.53
CA GLY A 268 -2.72 -33.53 35.37
C GLY A 268 -1.21 -33.54 35.63
N ASP A 269 -0.72 -34.56 36.36
CA ASP A 269 0.67 -34.64 36.86
C ASP A 269 1.75 -34.78 35.77
N SER A 270 1.39 -35.23 34.55
CA SER A 270 2.35 -35.35 33.45
C SER A 270 1.68 -35.18 32.09
N VAL A 271 2.33 -34.42 31.20
CA VAL A 271 1.93 -34.24 29.80
C VAL A 271 2.97 -34.94 28.92
N LYS A 272 2.51 -35.80 27.99
CA LYS A 272 3.41 -36.46 27.04
C LYS A 272 3.80 -35.48 25.94
N VAL A 273 5.11 -35.33 25.74
CA VAL A 273 5.68 -34.48 24.68
C VAL A 273 5.23 -34.94 23.29
N ASP A 274 5.12 -36.25 23.05
CA ASP A 274 4.67 -36.79 21.77
C ASP A 274 3.25 -36.33 21.39
N ASP A 275 2.34 -36.24 22.37
CA ASP A 275 0.97 -35.80 22.14
C ASP A 275 0.92 -34.30 21.77
N LEU A 276 1.76 -33.48 22.40
CA LEU A 276 1.94 -32.06 22.10
C LEU A 276 2.55 -31.83 20.71
N VAL A 277 3.57 -32.62 20.35
CA VAL A 277 4.23 -32.52 19.02
C VAL A 277 3.26 -32.93 17.91
N ASN A 278 2.49 -34.00 18.11
CA ASN A 278 1.47 -34.44 17.14
C ASN A 278 0.37 -33.40 16.97
N ALA A 279 -0.13 -32.83 18.07
CA ALA A 279 -1.13 -31.76 18.03
C ALA A 279 -0.60 -30.51 17.32
N ARG A 280 0.64 -30.09 17.63
CA ARG A 280 1.30 -28.96 16.94
C ARG A 280 1.33 -29.16 15.43
N ASN A 281 1.83 -30.32 14.97
CA ASN A 281 1.95 -30.61 13.54
C ASN A 281 0.57 -30.63 12.86
N ALA A 282 -0.45 -31.20 13.50
CA ALA A 282 -1.82 -31.21 12.99
C ALA A 282 -2.44 -29.80 12.89
N ILE A 283 -2.17 -28.94 13.88
CA ILE A 283 -2.61 -27.55 13.86
C ILE A 283 -1.88 -26.78 12.74
N GLN A 284 -0.56 -26.92 12.62
CA GLN A 284 0.21 -26.30 11.53
C GLN A 284 -0.32 -26.69 10.15
N GLU A 285 -0.61 -27.98 9.94
CA GLU A 285 -1.15 -28.48 8.66
C GLU A 285 -2.57 -27.95 8.39
N ALA A 286 -3.39 -27.80 9.43
CA ALA A 286 -4.73 -27.22 9.31
C ALA A 286 -4.72 -25.70 9.02
N LEU A 287 -3.69 -24.99 9.46
CA LEU A 287 -3.55 -23.54 9.30
C LEU A 287 -2.84 -23.13 7.99
N ALA A 288 -1.95 -23.98 7.46
CA ALA A 288 -1.21 -23.77 6.22
C ALA A 288 -2.03 -23.41 4.95
N PRO A 289 -3.32 -23.80 4.80
CA PRO A 289 -4.10 -23.43 3.61
C PRO A 289 -4.48 -21.94 3.58
N LYS A 290 -4.61 -21.29 4.75
CA LYS A 290 -5.01 -19.87 4.88
C LYS A 290 -3.81 -18.98 5.25
N LEU A 291 -2.82 -19.52 5.94
CA LEU A 291 -1.65 -18.80 6.43
C LEU A 291 -0.38 -19.31 5.72
N HIS A 292 0.42 -18.40 5.18
CA HIS A 292 1.47 -18.74 4.21
C HIS A 292 2.65 -19.51 4.83
N ILE A 293 3.13 -19.08 6.01
CA ILE A 293 4.16 -19.73 6.81
C ILE A 293 3.67 -19.64 8.27
N VAL A 294 3.50 -20.80 8.93
CA VAL A 294 2.93 -20.87 10.29
C VAL A 294 3.85 -21.67 11.21
N ASN A 295 4.27 -21.05 12.30
CA ASN A 295 4.87 -21.74 13.44
C ASN A 295 3.84 -21.77 14.57
N VAL A 296 3.72 -22.92 15.22
CA VAL A 296 2.84 -23.08 16.38
C VAL A 296 3.73 -23.47 17.54
N ASP A 297 3.71 -22.69 18.61
CA ASP A 297 4.50 -22.93 19.80
C ASP A 297 3.60 -23.09 21.02
N TRP A 298 3.99 -24.02 21.90
CA TRP A 298 3.32 -24.26 23.17
C TRP A 298 4.02 -23.45 24.25
N VAL A 299 3.27 -22.57 24.92
CA VAL A 299 3.77 -21.78 26.04
C VAL A 299 3.13 -22.33 27.31
N PHE A 300 3.95 -22.86 28.22
CA PHE A 300 3.50 -23.36 29.52
C PHE A 300 3.68 -22.26 30.57
N GLU A 301 2.62 -21.92 31.29
CA GLU A 301 2.68 -21.07 32.49
C GLU A 301 2.88 -21.90 33.77
#